data_AF-L5M855-F1
#
_entry.id   AF-L5M855-F1
#
_cell.length_a   1.000
_cell.length_b   1.000
_cell.length_c   1.000
_cell.angle_alpha   90.00
_cell.angle_beta   90.00
_cell.angle_gamma   90.00
#
_symmetry.space_group_name_H-M   'P 1'
#
loop_
_entity.id
_entity.type
_entity.pdbx_description
1 polymer ?
#
loop_
_entity_poly.entity_id
_entity_poly.type
_entity_poly.pdbx_seq_one_letter_code
_entity_poly.pdbx_strand_id
1 'polypeptide(L)'
;MLCVSYQVDEQTCIQFVMKLLYFLLSALGLMVCVLAAAFAAHHYSLLNRVTCGTALDACHCKVPTSEPLSRTFVYRDVTDCTSITFTFKVFLLTQMILNLVCGLVCLLACFVMWKHRYQVFYVGDRMYSLTTSQGQQQKV
;
A
#
# COMPACT_ATOMS: atom_id res chain seq x y z
N MET A 1 30.92 -36.35 10.12
CA MET A 1 29.52 -35.88 10.14
C MET A 1 29.40 -34.90 11.31
N LEU A 2 29.57 -33.60 11.06
CA LEU A 2 29.42 -32.59 12.11
C LEU A 2 27.93 -32.29 12.27
N CYS A 3 27.33 -32.83 13.32
CA CYS A 3 26.01 -32.46 13.77
C CYS A 3 26.12 -31.09 14.45
N VAL A 4 25.99 -30.01 13.67
CA VAL A 4 25.76 -28.68 14.24
C VAL A 4 24.35 -28.73 14.80
N SER A 5 24.24 -28.86 16.13
CA SER A 5 22.99 -28.58 16.82
C SER A 5 22.65 -27.13 16.51
N TYR A 6 21.66 -26.91 15.64
CA TYR A 6 21.09 -25.60 15.40
C TYR A 6 20.34 -25.19 16.67
N GLN A 7 21.09 -24.72 17.67
CA GLN A 7 20.50 -23.94 18.75
C GLN A 7 19.94 -22.69 18.09
N VAL A 8 18.63 -22.57 18.11
CA VAL A 8 17.94 -21.33 17.75
C VAL A 8 18.44 -20.29 18.75
N ASP A 9 19.38 -19.46 18.30
CA ASP A 9 19.84 -18.33 19.08
C ASP A 9 18.64 -17.38 19.25
N GLU A 10 18.21 -17.17 20.50
CA GLU A 10 16.99 -16.42 20.82
C GLU A 10 17.02 -14.99 20.23
N GLN A 11 18.22 -14.39 20.13
CA GLN A 11 18.40 -13.09 19.50
C GLN A 11 18.14 -13.15 17.99
N THR A 12 18.55 -14.23 17.31
CA THR A 12 18.24 -14.40 15.87
C THR A 12 16.74 -14.62 15.60
N CYS A 13 16.03 -15.29 16.50
CA CYS A 13 14.57 -15.46 16.40
C CYS A 13 13.83 -14.11 16.55
N ILE A 14 14.20 -13.31 17.55
CA ILE A 14 13.61 -11.97 17.77
C ILE A 14 13.90 -11.04 16.58
N GLN A 15 15.13 -11.04 16.07
CA GLN A 15 15.48 -10.24 14.88
C GLN A 15 14.68 -10.64 13.64
N PHE A 16 14.40 -11.94 13.46
CA PHE A 16 13.56 -12.42 12.38
C PHE A 16 12.11 -11.95 12.52
N VAL A 17 11.52 -12.10 13.71
CA VAL A 17 10.15 -11.66 14.00
C VAL A 17 10.01 -10.15 13.80
N MET A 18 10.96 -9.35 14.30
CA MET A 18 10.95 -7.90 14.12
C MET A 18 11.03 -7.49 12.64
N LYS A 19 11.90 -8.12 11.85
CA LYS A 19 11.98 -7.88 10.40
C LYS A 19 10.70 -8.27 9.68
N LEU A 20 10.07 -9.38 10.07
CA LEU A 20 8.81 -9.83 9.49
C LEU A 20 7.67 -8.86 9.82
N LEU A 21 7.53 -8.47 11.08
CA LEU A 21 6.53 -7.49 11.52
C LEU A 21 6.71 -6.16 10.80
N TYR A 22 7.94 -5.65 10.72
CA TYR A 22 8.23 -4.40 9.99
C TYR A 22 7.79 -4.47 8.52
N PHE A 23 8.07 -5.60 7.83
CA PHE A 23 7.62 -5.81 6.46
C PHE A 23 6.10 -5.87 6.34
N LEU A 24 5.42 -6.61 7.21
CA LEU A 24 3.96 -6.75 7.20
C LEU A 24 3.26 -5.44 7.50
N LEU A 25 3.73 -4.69 8.50
CA LEU A 25 3.19 -3.37 8.83
C LEU A 25 3.42 -2.38 7.69
N SER A 26 4.58 -2.43 7.03
CA SER A 26 4.85 -1.58 5.85
C SER A 26 3.93 -1.93 4.68
N ALA A 27 3.68 -3.23 4.43
CA ALA A 27 2.78 -3.68 3.38
C ALA A 27 1.32 -3.29 3.67
N LEU A 28 0.87 -3.44 4.92
CA LEU A 28 -0.44 -2.99 5.35
C LEU A 28 -0.58 -1.47 5.23
N GLY A 29 0.44 -0.72 5.67
CA GLY A 29 0.51 0.74 5.54
C GLY A 29 0.40 1.19 4.09
N LEU A 30 1.10 0.52 3.16
CA LEU A 30 0.97 0.76 1.72
C LEU A 30 -0.48 0.57 1.24
N MET A 31 -1.12 -0.53 1.60
CA MET A 31 -2.51 -0.81 1.22
C MET A 31 -3.47 0.27 1.74
N VAL A 32 -3.35 0.63 3.01
CA VAL A 32 -4.17 1.68 3.64
C VAL A 32 -3.95 3.03 2.95
N CYS A 33 -2.70 3.40 2.68
CA CYS A 33 -2.36 4.66 2.00
C CYS A 33 -2.96 4.73 0.59
N VAL A 34 -2.86 3.64 -0.18
CA VAL A 34 -3.42 3.57 -1.54
C VAL A 34 -4.96 3.66 -1.51
N LEU A 35 -5.61 2.94 -0.58
CA LEU A 35 -7.06 3.01 -0.40
C LEU A 35 -7.51 4.42 -0.01
N ALA A 36 -6.81 5.05 0.94
CA ALA A 36 -7.11 6.42 1.37
C ALA A 36 -6.94 7.43 0.23
N ALA A 37 -5.88 7.30 -0.58
CA ALA A 37 -5.67 8.14 -1.75
C ALA A 37 -6.76 7.94 -2.82
N ALA A 38 -7.16 6.69 -3.08
CA ALA A 38 -8.23 6.38 -4.02
C ALA A 38 -9.59 6.95 -3.58
N PHE A 39 -9.89 6.87 -2.29
CA PHE A 39 -11.10 7.47 -1.71
C PHE A 39 -11.10 8.99 -1.84
N ALA A 40 -9.98 9.65 -1.50
CA ALA A 40 -9.83 11.08 -1.65
C ALA A 40 -9.96 11.53 -3.13
N ALA A 41 -9.36 10.78 -4.06
CA ALA A 41 -9.47 11.05 -5.49
C ALA A 41 -10.91 10.87 -6.01
N HIS A 42 -11.62 9.84 -5.54
CA HIS A 42 -13.02 9.62 -5.91
C HIS A 42 -13.91 10.78 -5.45
N HIS A 43 -13.77 11.21 -4.20
CA HIS A 43 -14.53 12.33 -3.68
C HIS A 43 -14.14 13.65 -4.33
N TYR A 44 -12.87 13.88 -4.62
CA TYR A 44 -12.44 15.07 -5.34
C TYR A 44 -13.07 15.13 -6.75
N SER A 45 -13.08 14.01 -7.47
CA SER A 45 -13.73 13.89 -8.78
C SER A 45 -15.25 14.13 -8.70
N LEU A 46 -15.91 13.58 -7.68
CA LEU A 46 -17.33 13.83 -7.43
C LEU A 46 -17.59 15.32 -7.15
N LEU A 47 -16.80 15.95 -6.29
CA LEU A 47 -16.92 17.37 -5.96
C LEU A 47 -16.64 18.30 -7.15
N ASN A 48 -15.86 17.85 -8.13
CA ASN A 48 -15.62 18.62 -9.34
C ASN A 48 -16.76 18.53 -10.36
N ARG A 49 -17.66 17.55 -10.21
CA ARG A 49 -18.83 17.36 -11.07
C ARG A 49 -20.10 18.01 -10.52
N VAL A 50 -20.15 18.34 -9.23
CA VAL A 50 -21.33 18.99 -8.62
C VAL A 50 -21.24 20.50 -8.75
N THR A 51 -22.39 21.14 -8.98
CA THR A 51 -22.56 22.59 -8.87
C THR A 51 -23.30 22.89 -7.59
N CYS A 52 -22.72 23.72 -6.73
CA CYS A 52 -23.28 24.07 -5.42
C CYS A 52 -23.83 25.49 -5.44
N GLY A 53 -25.02 25.66 -4.85
CA GLY A 53 -25.63 26.97 -4.62
C GLY A 53 -26.17 27.06 -3.20
N THR A 54 -26.16 28.27 -2.65
CA THR A 54 -26.78 28.59 -1.36
C THR A 54 -28.29 28.65 -1.53
N ALA A 55 -29.05 27.87 -0.77
CA ALA A 55 -30.50 27.96 -0.71
C ALA A 55 -30.98 27.67 0.71
N LEU A 56 -31.82 28.55 1.27
CA LEU A 56 -32.41 28.42 2.61
C LEU A 56 -31.39 28.05 3.72
N ASP A 57 -30.33 28.86 3.89
CA ASP A 57 -29.28 28.69 4.92
C ASP A 57 -28.54 27.32 4.90
N ALA A 58 -28.65 26.58 3.80
CA ALA A 58 -27.92 25.34 3.57
C ALA A 58 -27.22 25.37 2.20
N CYS A 59 -26.13 24.60 2.08
CA CYS A 59 -25.46 24.45 0.81
C CYS A 59 -26.02 23.25 0.06
N HIS A 60 -26.65 23.51 -1.09
CA HIS A 60 -27.25 22.49 -1.94
C HIS A 60 -26.34 22.23 -3.15
N CYS A 61 -25.74 21.05 -3.21
CA CYS A 61 -24.90 20.62 -4.33
C CYS A 61 -25.66 19.64 -5.22
N LYS A 62 -25.82 19.96 -6.50
CA LYS A 62 -26.51 19.12 -7.49
C LYS A 62 -25.54 18.66 -8.56
N VAL A 63 -25.69 17.42 -9.01
CA VAL A 63 -25.02 16.94 -10.22
C VAL A 63 -25.80 17.50 -11.42
N PRO A 64 -25.17 18.24 -12.36
CA PRO A 64 -25.85 18.73 -13.55
C PRO A 64 -26.14 17.56 -14.49
N THR A 65 -27.27 16.89 -14.28
CA THR A 65 -27.82 15.87 -15.18
C THR A 65 -29.08 16.42 -15.82
N SER A 66 -29.31 16.06 -17.09
CA SER A 66 -30.52 16.37 -17.85
C SER A 66 -31.77 15.63 -17.34
N GLU A 67 -31.60 14.72 -16.39
CA GLU A 67 -32.66 13.89 -15.82
C GLU A 67 -33.29 14.56 -14.59
N PRO A 68 -34.63 14.50 -14.44
CA PRO A 68 -35.36 15.15 -13.35
C PRO A 68 -35.06 14.56 -11.96
N LEU A 69 -34.45 13.37 -11.88
CA LEU A 69 -34.04 12.71 -10.63
C LEU A 69 -32.54 12.94 -10.31
N SER A 70 -32.06 14.18 -10.44
CA SER A 70 -30.67 14.48 -10.05
C SER A 70 -30.51 14.42 -8.53
N ARG A 71 -29.46 13.70 -8.08
CA ARG A 71 -29.11 13.54 -6.66
C ARG A 71 -28.63 14.86 -6.09
N THR A 72 -29.35 15.37 -5.09
CA THR A 72 -29.02 16.61 -4.39
C THR A 72 -28.35 16.29 -3.04
N PHE A 73 -27.14 16.80 -2.83
CA PHE A 73 -26.45 16.71 -1.55
C PHE A 73 -26.72 18.00 -0.76
N VAL A 74 -27.25 17.85 0.46
CA VAL A 74 -27.55 18.97 1.35
C VAL A 74 -26.53 18.98 2.47
N TYR A 75 -25.73 20.04 2.54
CA TYR A 75 -24.82 20.28 3.65
C TYR A 75 -25.44 21.32 4.57
N ARG A 76 -25.77 20.89 5.79
CA ARG A 76 -26.31 21.74 6.85
C ARG A 76 -25.18 22.33 7.69
N ASP A 77 -25.45 23.43 8.37
CA ASP A 77 -24.53 24.08 9.32
C ASP A 77 -23.20 24.56 8.69
N VAL A 78 -23.24 25.01 7.44
CA VAL A 78 -22.10 25.67 6.78
C VAL A 78 -22.38 27.16 6.60
N THR A 79 -21.45 28.00 7.09
CA THR A 79 -21.56 29.46 6.99
C THR A 79 -21.53 29.93 5.53
N ASP A 80 -20.72 29.28 4.68
CA ASP A 80 -20.61 29.57 3.26
C ASP A 80 -20.42 28.29 2.42
N CYS A 81 -21.06 28.24 1.25
CA CYS A 81 -20.85 27.18 0.25
C CYS A 81 -19.41 27.13 -0.29
N THR A 82 -18.64 28.21 -0.20
CA THR A 82 -17.22 28.27 -0.59
C THR A 82 -16.36 27.36 0.26
N SER A 83 -16.70 27.14 1.54
CA SER A 83 -15.97 26.21 2.42
C SER A 83 -16.03 24.76 1.88
N ILE A 84 -17.17 24.36 1.34
CA ILE A 84 -17.34 23.03 0.71
C ILE A 84 -16.68 22.99 -0.67
N THR A 85 -16.89 24.02 -1.47
CA THR A 85 -16.47 24.03 -2.88
C THR A 85 -14.95 24.19 -3.03
N PHE A 86 -14.30 24.84 -2.06
CA PHE A 86 -12.86 25.13 -2.08
C PHE A 86 -12.11 24.43 -0.95
N THR A 87 -12.41 24.73 0.32
CA THR A 87 -11.62 24.23 1.46
C THR A 87 -11.63 22.70 1.54
N PHE A 88 -12.79 22.06 1.37
CA PHE A 88 -12.89 20.60 1.36
C PHE A 88 -12.10 19.97 0.20
N LYS A 89 -12.11 20.58 -1.00
CA LYS A 89 -11.29 20.12 -2.13
C LYS A 89 -9.79 20.20 -1.82
N VAL A 90 -9.34 21.28 -1.20
CA VAL A 90 -7.95 21.46 -0.78
C VAL A 90 -7.54 20.41 0.27
N PHE A 91 -8.42 20.10 1.22
CA PHE A 91 -8.20 19.04 2.19
C PHE A 91 -8.05 17.67 1.52
N LEU A 92 -8.92 17.33 0.58
CA LEU A 92 -8.85 16.07 -0.17
C LEU A 92 -7.56 15.97 -1.00
N LEU A 93 -7.13 17.06 -1.65
CA LEU A 93 -5.87 17.10 -2.38
C LEU A 93 -4.67 16.90 -1.45
N THR A 94 -4.65 17.61 -0.32
CA THR A 94 -3.59 17.47 0.69
C THR A 94 -3.54 16.03 1.23
N GLN A 95 -4.69 15.44 1.55
CA GLN A 95 -4.79 14.05 2.01
C GLN A 95 -4.29 13.08 0.95
N MET A 96 -4.65 13.28 -0.32
CA MET A 96 -4.19 12.44 -1.42
C MET A 96 -2.66 12.49 -1.55
N ILE A 97 -2.06 13.68 -1.55
CA ILE A 97 -0.61 13.86 -1.66
C ILE A 97 0.11 13.21 -0.48
N LEU A 98 -0.33 13.47 0.76
CA LEU A 98 0.31 12.90 1.95
C LEU A 98 0.22 11.38 1.99
N ASN A 99 -0.92 10.79 1.61
CA ASN A 99 -1.06 9.33 1.52
C ASN A 99 -0.19 8.73 0.41
N LEU A 100 -0.03 9.40 -0.72
CA LEU A 100 0.87 8.94 -1.79
C LEU A 100 2.34 8.98 -1.34
N VAL A 101 2.76 10.04 -0.65
CA VAL A 101 4.13 10.15 -0.10
C VAL A 101 4.36 9.06 0.95
N CYS A 102 3.42 8.86 1.88
CA CYS A 102 3.50 7.80 2.89
C CYS A 102 3.54 6.41 2.23
N GLY A 103 2.67 6.17 1.25
CA GLY A 103 2.65 4.92 0.47
C GLY A 103 3.98 4.67 -0.25
N LEU A 104 4.60 5.69 -0.83
CA LEU A 104 5.92 5.57 -1.45
C LEU A 104 6.98 5.14 -0.44
N VAL A 105 6.98 5.72 0.76
CA VAL A 105 7.90 5.33 1.85
C VAL A 105 7.67 3.87 2.27
N CYS A 106 6.41 3.45 2.44
CA CYS A 106 6.05 2.06 2.72
C CYS A 106 6.50 1.10 1.62
N LEU A 107 6.34 1.49 0.35
CA LEU A 107 6.78 0.71 -0.80
C LEU A 107 8.30 0.56 -0.85
N LEU A 108 9.05 1.64 -0.58
CA LEU A 108 10.50 1.59 -0.48
C LEU A 108 10.98 0.68 0.66
N ALA A 109 10.33 0.77 1.83
CA ALA A 109 10.62 -0.11 2.96
C ALA A 109 10.37 -1.59 2.60
N CYS A 110 9.22 -1.90 2.01
CA CYS A 110 8.92 -3.24 1.50
C CYS A 110 9.95 -3.70 0.46
N PHE A 111 10.35 -2.83 -0.47
CA PHE A 111 11.32 -3.14 -1.51
C PHE A 111 12.71 -3.45 -0.93
N VAL A 112 13.22 -2.63 0.00
CA VAL A 112 14.52 -2.87 0.66
C VAL A 112 14.49 -4.18 1.45
N MET A 113 13.40 -4.45 2.17
CA MET A 113 13.24 -5.68 2.95
C MET A 113 13.11 -6.92 2.05
N TRP A 114 12.36 -6.81 0.95
CA TRP A 114 12.26 -7.85 -0.06
C TRP A 114 13.64 -8.10 -0.69
N LYS A 115 14.32 -7.06 -1.16
CA LYS A 115 15.67 -7.15 -1.73
C LYS A 115 16.64 -7.81 -0.76
N HIS A 116 16.67 -7.41 0.52
CA HIS A 116 17.54 -8.02 1.52
C HIS A 116 17.26 -9.52 1.71
N ARG A 117 15.99 -9.96 1.63
CA ARG A 117 15.62 -11.38 1.78
C ARG A 117 15.92 -12.20 0.52
N TYR A 118 15.74 -11.62 -0.67
CA TYR A 118 15.87 -12.33 -1.94
C TYR A 118 17.22 -12.12 -2.65
N GLN A 119 18.07 -11.18 -2.22
CA GLN A 119 19.44 -11.02 -2.74
C GLN A 119 20.33 -12.25 -2.51
N VAL A 120 19.94 -13.14 -1.59
CA VAL A 120 20.69 -14.37 -1.26
C VAL A 120 20.14 -15.59 -2.01
N PHE A 121 19.20 -15.43 -2.94
CA PHE A 121 19.00 -16.44 -3.98
C PHE A 121 20.17 -16.38 -4.97
N TYR A 122 21.36 -16.76 -4.49
CA TYR A 122 22.27 -17.50 -5.34
C TYR A 122 21.47 -18.67 -5.88
N VAL A 123 21.33 -18.68 -7.20
CA VAL A 123 20.90 -19.81 -8.02
C VAL A 123 21.26 -21.09 -7.28
N GLY A 124 20.27 -21.94 -7.05
CA GLY A 124 20.48 -23.30 -6.56
C GLY A 124 21.23 -24.13 -7.59
N ASP A 125 22.44 -23.72 -7.97
CA ASP A 125 23.40 -24.56 -8.62
C ASP A 125 24.01 -25.46 -7.56
N ARG A 126 23.16 -26.36 -7.06
CA ARG A 126 23.63 -27.61 -6.50
C ARG A 126 24.18 -28.38 -7.71
N MET A 127 25.40 -28.02 -8.13
CA MET A 127 26.26 -28.89 -8.94
C MET A 127 26.54 -30.13 -8.07
N TYR A 128 25.56 -31.01 -7.96
CA TYR A 128 25.87 -32.41 -7.89
C TYR A 128 26.52 -32.72 -9.21
N SER A 129 27.86 -32.70 -9.22
CA SER A 129 28.63 -33.44 -10.20
C SER A 129 28.18 -34.89 -10.06
N LEU A 130 27.17 -35.26 -10.84
CA LEU A 130 26.90 -36.61 -11.30
C LEU A 130 28.09 -36.99 -12.21
N THR A 131 29.28 -37.08 -11.62
CA THR A 131 30.30 -38.00 -12.09
C THR A 131 29.80 -39.39 -11.70
N THR A 132 28.88 -39.86 -12.53
CA THR A 132 28.75 -41.24 -12.98
C THR A 132 29.86 -42.12 -12.45
N SER A 133 29.47 -43.00 -11.53
CA SER A 133 30.10 -44.30 -11.31
C SER A 133 30.39 -44.92 -12.68
N GLN A 134 31.63 -44.83 -13.12
CA GLN A 134 32.13 -45.58 -14.25
C GLN A 134 33.23 -46.49 -13.71
N GLY A 135 32.92 -47.78 -13.65
CA GLY A 135 33.92 -48.83 -13.54
C GLY A 135 33.87 -49.66 -12.25
N GLN A 136 32.86 -50.52 -12.13
CA GLN A 136 33.20 -51.90 -11.77
C GLN A 136 34.15 -52.42 -12.87
N GLN A 137 35.40 -52.71 -12.51
CA GLN A 137 36.06 -53.94 -12.97
C GLN A 137 37.06 -54.41 -11.91
N GLN A 138 37.17 -55.73 -11.88
CA GLN A 138 37.66 -56.62 -10.84
C GLN A 138 39.01 -57.24 -11.29
N LYS A 139 39.79 -57.75 -10.31
CA LYS A 139 41.00 -58.62 -10.42
C LYS A 139 42.31 -57.91 -10.82
N VAL A 140 43.47 -58.21 -10.22
CA VAL A 140 43.99 -59.39 -9.50
C VAL A 140 44.64 -58.97 -8.18
#